data_AF-A0A7J9TEZ7-F1
#
_entry.id   AF-A0A7J9TEZ7-F1
#
_cell.length_a   1.000
_cell.length_b   1.000
_cell.length_c   1.000
_cell.angle_alpha   90.00
_cell.angle_beta   90.00
_cell.angle_gamma   90.00
#
_symmetry.space_group_name_H-M   'P 1'
#
loop_
_entity.id
_entity.type
_entity.pdbx_description
1 polymer ?
#
loop_
_entity_poly.entity_id
_entity_poly.type
_entity_poly.pdbx_seq_one_letter_code
_entity_poly.pdbx_strand_id
1 'polypeptide(L)' 'MEDRILAHLEIIESVYGVEILNKSGVVQWIEEITDDDKQALTIATALNTWIMMNSTGTGLEIPITVLEQIQANLMSKSR' A
#
# COMPACT_ATOMS: atom_id res chain seq x y z
N MET A 1 -10.49 -7.40 7.09
CA MET A 1 -9.78 -6.15 6.76
C MET A 1 -8.98 -6.38 5.50
N GLU A 2 -8.24 -7.48 5.46
CA GLU A 2 -7.65 -8.13 4.28
C GLU A 2 -8.39 -7.88 2.95
N ASP A 3 -9.63 -8.38 2.81
CA ASP A 3 -10.43 -8.24 1.57
C ASP A 3 -10.56 -6.80 1.08
N ARG A 4 -10.64 -5.84 1.99
CA ARG A 4 -10.77 -4.42 1.64
C ARG A 4 -9.44 -3.84 1.19
N ILE A 5 -8.34 -4.19 1.85
CA ILE A 5 -7.00 -3.76 1.46
C ILE A 5 -6.67 -4.35 0.08
N LEU A 6 -6.95 -5.64 -0.10
CA LEU A 6 -6.77 -6.34 -1.37
C LEU A 6 -7.58 -5.67 -2.49
N ALA A 7 -8.86 -5.39 -2.27
CA ALA A 7 -9.68 -4.67 -3.24
C ALA A 7 -9.11 -3.28 -3.60
N HIS A 8 -8.54 -2.55 -2.64
CA HIS A 8 -7.89 -1.26 -2.95
C HIS A 8 -6.65 -1.46 -3.81
N LEU A 9 -5.80 -2.45 -3.49
CA LEU A 9 -4.60 -2.74 -4.28
C LEU A 9 -4.97 -3.18 -5.71
N GLU A 10 -6.02 -3.98 -5.89
CA GLU A 10 -6.51 -4.38 -7.21
C GLU A 10 -7.06 -3.21 -8.03
N ILE A 11 -7.73 -2.25 -7.38
CA ILE A 11 -8.16 -1.02 -8.04
C ILE A 11 -6.93 -0.23 -8.52
N ILE A 12 -5.89 -0.12 -7.69
CA ILE A 12 -4.64 0.58 -8.03
C ILE A 12 -3.95 -0.10 -9.22
N GLU A 13 -3.84 -1.43 -9.19
CA GLU A 13 -3.33 -2.25 -10.30
C GLU A 13 -4.11 -1.97 -11.60
N SER A 14 -5.43 -1.96 -11.54
CA SER A 14 -6.30 -1.68 -12.69
C SER A 14 -6.15 -0.24 -13.21
N VAL A 15 -5.97 0.74 -12.33
CA VAL A 15 -5.86 2.16 -12.71
C VAL A 15 -4.54 2.45 -13.42
N TYR A 16 -3.44 1.85 -12.94
CA TYR A 16 -2.12 2.11 -13.49
C TYR A 16 -1.64 1.05 -14.49
N GLY A 17 -2.42 -0.01 -14.71
CA GLY A 17 -2.06 -1.09 -15.64
C GLY A 17 -0.82 -1.85 -15.19
N VAL A 18 -0.69 -2.07 -13.87
CA VAL A 18 0.48 -2.69 -13.23
C VAL A 18 0.05 -3.86 -12.36
N GLU A 19 0.91 -4.85 -12.17
CA GLU A 19 0.76 -5.94 -11.21
C GLU A 19 1.70 -5.73 -10.01
N ILE A 20 1.15 -5.73 -8.79
CA ILE A 20 1.94 -5.63 -7.56
C ILE A 20 2.47 -7.03 -7.22
N LEU A 21 3.75 -7.26 -7.48
CA LEU A 21 4.37 -8.60 -7.41
C LEU A 21 4.41 -9.18 -5.99
N ASN A 22 4.48 -8.30 -4.98
CA ASN A 22 4.50 -8.68 -3.56
C ASN A 22 3.21 -8.29 -2.82
N LYS A 23 2.07 -8.27 -3.52
CA LYS A 23 0.76 -7.83 -2.99
C LYS A 23 0.37 -8.50 -1.67
N SER A 24 0.47 -9.83 -1.58
CA SER A 24 0.13 -10.55 -0.34
C SER A 24 1.00 -10.11 0.85
N GLY A 25 2.30 -9.87 0.62
CA GLY A 25 3.20 -9.37 1.66
C GLY A 25 2.85 -7.95 2.11
N VAL A 26 2.41 -7.11 1.17
CA VAL A 26 1.94 -5.75 1.48
C VAL A 26 0.63 -5.79 2.28
N VAL A 27 -0.32 -6.66 1.93
CA VAL A 27 -1.56 -6.84 2.69
C VAL A 27 -1.25 -7.29 4.11
N GLN A 28 -0.43 -8.33 4.28
CA GLN A 28 -0.02 -8.82 5.58
C GLN A 28 0.66 -7.72 6.42
N TRP A 29 1.56 -6.95 5.80
CA TRP A 29 2.22 -5.84 6.49
C TRP A 29 1.24 -4.78 6.98
N ILE A 30 0.21 -4.43 6.20
CA ILE A 30 -0.82 -3.46 6.60
C ILE A 30 -1.59 -3.97 7.83
N GLU A 31 -1.97 -5.25 7.83
CA GLU A 31 -2.69 -5.86 8.95
C GLU A 31 -1.82 -5.97 10.21
N GLU A 32 -0.51 -6.14 10.08
CA GLU A 32 0.40 -6.18 11.23
C GLU A 32 0.59 -4.82 11.91
N ILE A 33 0.42 -3.71 11.17
CA ILE A 33 0.64 -2.36 11.72
C ILE A 33 -0.65 -1.65 12.16
N THR A 34 -1.83 -2.12 11.73
CA THR A 34 -3.10 -1.48 12.11
C THR A 34 -4.33 -2.38 11.98
N ASP A 35 -5.22 -2.26 12.97
CA ASP A 35 -6.55 -2.88 12.98
C ASP A 35 -7.64 -1.84 12.67
N ASP A 36 -7.26 -0.59 12.33
CA ASP A 36 -8.16 0.53 12.05
C ASP A 36 -8.35 0.71 10.53
N ASP A 37 -9.59 0.53 10.06
CA ASP A 37 -9.99 0.69 8.65
C ASP A 37 -9.56 2.05 8.05
N LYS A 38 -9.57 3.14 8.85
CA LYS A 38 -9.16 4.48 8.39
C LYS A 38 -7.65 4.58 8.21
N GLN A 39 -6.88 3.93 9.09
CA GLN A 39 -5.43 3.89 8.95
C GLN A 39 -5.03 3.03 7.74
N ALA A 40 -5.68 1.87 7.57
CA ALA A 40 -5.50 1.02 6.39
C ALA A 40 -5.79 1.80 5.08
N LEU A 41 -6.86 2.60 5.03
CA LEU A 41 -7.17 3.45 3.88
C LEU A 41 -6.11 4.55 3.67
N THR A 42 -5.59 5.13 4.75
CA THR A 42 -4.52 6.14 4.66
C THR A 42 -3.24 5.54 4.09
N ILE A 43 -2.90 4.31 4.50
CA ILE A 43 -1.77 3.55 3.95
C ILE A 43 -2.00 3.25 2.47
N ALA A 44 -3.16 2.72 2.09
CA ALA A 44 -3.50 2.43 0.70
C ALA A 44 -3.41 3.69 -0.19
N THR A 45 -3.81 4.86 0.34
CA THR A 45 -3.68 6.15 -0.37
C THR A 45 -2.23 6.58 -0.56
N ALA A 46 -1.39 6.37 0.46
CA ALA A 46 0.05 6.64 0.36
C ALA A 46 0.73 5.72 -0.66
N LEU A 47 0.38 4.42 -0.65
CA LEU A 47 0.82 3.45 -1.64
C LEU A 47 0.38 3.82 -3.05
N ASN A 48 -0.89 4.22 -3.24
CA ASN A 48 -1.40 4.70 -4.52
C ASN A 48 -0.54 5.84 -5.09
N THR A 49 -0.21 6.82 -4.24
CA THR A 49 0.64 7.96 -4.64
C THR A 49 2.05 7.50 -5.04
N TRP A 50 2.64 6.59 -4.28
CA TRP A 50 3.96 6.05 -4.61
C TRP A 50 3.94 5.24 -5.92
N ILE A 51 2.94 4.37 -6.10
CA ILE A 51 2.77 3.55 -7.30
C ILE A 51 2.59 4.44 -8.52
N MET A 52 1.74 5.47 -8.46
CA MET A 52 1.56 6.45 -9.54
C MET A 52 2.89 7.05 -10.04
N MET A 53 3.86 7.26 -9.13
CA MET A 53 5.15 7.86 -9.46
C MET A 53 6.20 6.84 -9.94
N ASN A 54 6.01 5.55 -9.66
CA ASN A 54 7.03 4.52 -9.85
C ASN A 54 6.57 3.34 -10.73
N SER A 55 5.30 3.30 -11.13
CA SER A 55 4.76 2.29 -12.02
C SER A 55 5.41 2.41 -13.40
N THR A 56 6.39 1.54 -13.66
CA THR A 56 7.04 1.41 -14.97
C THR A 56 6.95 -0.05 -15.39
N GLY A 57 6.42 -0.30 -16.60
CA GLY A 57 6.18 -1.66 -17.07
C GLY A 57 4.94 -2.32 -16.44
N THR A 58 4.88 -3.65 -16.55
CA THR A 58 3.70 -4.45 -16.17
C THR A 58 3.75 -5.00 -14.75
N GLY A 59 4.90 -4.95 -14.08
CA GLY A 59 5.10 -5.50 -12.74
C GLY A 59 5.90 -4.56 -11.86
N LEU A 60 5.45 -4.40 -10.61
CA LEU A 60 6.03 -3.52 -9.62
C LEU A 60 6.15 -4.25 -8.29
N GLU A 61 7.34 -4.29 -7.73
CA GLU A 61 7.57 -4.72 -6.36
C GLU A 61 7.61 -3.49 -5.46
N ILE A 62 6.84 -3.48 -4.37
CA ILE A 62 6.86 -2.39 -3.40
C ILE A 62 8.01 -2.67 -2.41
N PRO A 63 9.08 -1.85 -2.38
CA PRO A 63 10.19 -2.08 -1.48
C PRO A 63 9.78 -1.90 -0.02
N ILE A 64 10.34 -2.70 0.88
CA ILE A 64 10.07 -2.59 2.32
C ILE A 64 10.39 -1.19 2.87
N THR A 65 11.40 -0.51 2.32
CA THR A 65 11.78 0.85 2.72
C THR A 65 10.66 1.87 2.46
N VAL A 66 9.82 1.65 1.46
CA VAL A 66 8.64 2.49 1.18
C VAL A 66 7.57 2.24 2.23
N LEU A 67 7.35 0.98 2.62
CA LEU A 67 6.42 0.61 3.69
C LEU A 67 6.84 1.24 5.03
N GLU A 68 8.11 1.09 5.40
CA GLU A 68 8.70 1.70 6.60
C GLU A 68 8.56 3.23 6.60
N GLN A 69 8.77 3.87 5.44
CA GLN A 69 8.59 5.31 5.31
C GLN A 69 7.13 5.73 5.50
N ILE A 70 6.18 4.98 4.96
CA ILE A 70 4.74 5.24 5.16
C ILE A 70 4.38 5.11 6.64
N GLN A 71 4.85 4.06 7.32
CA GLN A 71 4.62 3.85 8.75
C GLN A 71 5.21 4.98 9.60
N ALA A 72 6.45 5.40 9.33
CA ALA A 72 7.07 6.53 10.03
C ALA A 72 6.26 7.84 9.86
N ASN A 73 5.71 8.06 8.66
CA ASN A 73 4.87 9.23 8.37
C ASN A 73 3.50 9.18 9.08
N LEU A 74 2.94 8.00 9.32
CA LEU A 74 1.71 7.83 10.10
C LEU A 74 1.96 8.12 11.58
N MET A 75 3.04 7.57 12.13
CA MET A 75 3.41 7.72 13.54
C MET A 75 3.82 9.16 13.91
N SER A 76 4.39 9.91 12.96
CA SER A 76 4.75 11.32 13.17
C SER A 76 3.54 12.27 13.15
N LYS A 77 2.45 11.91 12.45
CA LYS A 77 1.21 12.70 12.39
C LYS A 77 0.25 12.44 13.54
N SER A 78 0.51 11.42 14.36
CA SER A 78 -0.33 11.03 15.50
C SER A 78 0.11 11.65 16.85
N ARG A 79 1.06 12.59 16.83
CA ARG A 79 1.56 13.34 17.99
C ARG A 79 1.03 14.76 18.05
#